data_AF-A0A417QX55-F1
#
_entry.id   AF-A0A417QX55-F1
#
_cell.length_a   1.000
_cell.length_b   1.000
_cell.length_c   1.000
_cell.angle_alpha   90.00
_cell.angle_beta   90.00
_cell.angle_gamma   90.00
#
_symmetry.space_group_name_H-M   'P 1'
#
loop_
_entity.id
_entity.type
_entity.pdbx_description
1 polymer ?
#
loop_
_entity_poly.entity_id
_entity_poly.type
_entity_poly.pdbx_seq_one_letter_code
_entity_poly.pdbx_strand_id
1 'polypeptide(L)'
;MELKGQVTISIEDFEKLKAAADAKEYAENQLEAFRDRMTQFYELDDTDFWKRIKEIDSTPNMSDRQISKAISEARKTLKIVIDTDKLKKQIRASINKKAYKDDDSHIDLKNTTDNELDAIEICFREKED
;
A
#
# COMPACT_ATOMS: atom_id res chain seq x y z
N MET A 1 7.33 -38.28 -8.72
CA MET A 1 8.70 -38.69 -9.12
C MET A 1 9.62 -37.57 -8.68
N GLU A 2 10.45 -37.78 -7.66
CA GLU A 2 11.41 -36.77 -7.18
C GLU A 2 12.74 -36.96 -7.92
N LEU A 3 13.16 -35.97 -8.71
CA LEU A 3 14.48 -35.93 -9.32
C LEU A 3 15.48 -35.39 -8.28
N LYS A 4 16.22 -36.29 -7.61
CA LYS A 4 17.37 -35.91 -6.78
C LYS A 4 18.63 -35.84 -7.65
N GLY A 5 18.95 -34.64 -8.12
CA GLY A 5 20.20 -34.33 -8.83
C GLY A 5 21.10 -33.42 -7.97
N GLN A 6 22.41 -33.66 -8.03
CA GLN A 6 23.41 -32.80 -7.40
C GLN A 6 23.89 -31.78 -8.44
N VAL A 7 23.75 -30.48 -8.16
CA VAL A 7 24.20 -29.39 -9.04
C VAL A 7 25.49 -28.81 -8.47
N THR A 8 26.55 -28.76 -9.28
CA THR A 8 27.83 -28.12 -8.92
C THR A 8 27.85 -26.70 -9.47
N ILE A 9 27.99 -25.71 -8.61
CA ILE A 9 28.14 -24.29 -8.96
C ILE A 9 29.46 -23.75 -8.42
N SER A 10 29.99 -22.69 -9.04
CA SER A 10 31.16 -21.99 -8.49
C SER A 10 30.78 -21.25 -7.20
N ILE A 11 31.75 -21.03 -6.31
CA ILE A 11 31.53 -20.27 -5.07
C ILE A 11 31.12 -18.82 -5.40
N GLU A 12 31.71 -18.22 -6.44
CA GLU A 12 31.36 -16.88 -6.88
C GLU A 12 29.89 -16.79 -7.36
N ASP A 13 29.42 -17.78 -8.12
CA ASP A 13 28.03 -17.82 -8.58
C ASP A 13 27.06 -18.08 -7.41
N PHE A 14 27.47 -18.88 -6.42
CA PHE A 14 26.71 -19.06 -5.18
C PHE A 14 26.57 -17.75 -4.40
N GLU A 15 27.65 -16.99 -4.25
CA GLU A 15 27.63 -15.69 -3.56
C GLU A 15 26.77 -14.67 -4.29
N LYS A 16 26.80 -14.64 -5.63
CA LYS A 16 25.90 -13.79 -6.43
C LYS A 16 24.43 -14.18 -6.25
N LEU A 17 24.11 -15.47 -6.26
CA LEU A 17 22.75 -15.96 -6.04
C LEU A 17 22.26 -15.66 -4.63
N LYS A 18 23.14 -15.80 -3.63
CA LYS A 18 22.85 -15.44 -2.24
C LYS A 18 22.60 -13.94 -2.10
N ALA A 19 23.47 -13.09 -2.64
CA ALA A 19 23.28 -11.64 -2.61
C ALA A 19 21.99 -11.19 -3.31
N ALA A 20 21.62 -11.84 -4.43
CA ALA A 20 20.36 -11.59 -5.10
C ALA A 20 19.15 -12.02 -4.27
N ALA A 21 19.24 -13.15 -3.58
CA ALA A 21 18.19 -13.63 -2.66
C ALA A 21 18.05 -12.70 -1.45
N ASP A 22 19.14 -12.31 -0.81
CA ASP A 22 19.16 -11.39 0.34
C ASP A 22 18.60 -10.01 -0.06
N ALA A 23 18.96 -9.50 -1.25
CA ALA A 23 18.41 -8.24 -1.77
C ALA A 23 16.91 -8.33 -2.05
N LYS A 24 16.44 -9.47 -2.57
CA LYS A 24 15.02 -9.73 -2.81
C LYS A 24 14.25 -9.79 -1.48
N GLU A 25 14.74 -10.56 -0.51
CA GLU A 25 14.14 -10.67 0.81
C GLU A 25 14.09 -9.31 1.51
N TYR A 26 15.18 -8.53 1.45
CA TYR A 26 15.19 -7.17 1.96
C TYR A 26 14.13 -6.29 1.28
N ALA A 27 14.00 -6.35 -0.05
CA ALA A 27 12.99 -5.59 -0.77
C ALA A 27 11.56 -6.01 -0.41
N GLU A 28 11.29 -7.30 -0.25
CA GLU A 28 10.00 -7.83 0.18
C GLU A 28 9.64 -7.33 1.59
N ASN A 29 10.59 -7.39 2.53
CA ASN A 29 10.42 -6.87 3.88
C ASN A 29 10.16 -5.36 3.91
N GLN A 30 10.83 -4.57 3.06
CA GLN A 30 10.57 -3.14 2.95
C GLN A 30 9.16 -2.84 2.39
N LEU A 31 8.71 -3.66 1.44
CA LEU A 31 7.37 -3.54 0.84
C LEU A 31 6.27 -3.91 1.83
N GLU A 32 6.48 -4.94 2.65
CA GLU A 32 5.58 -5.31 3.74
C GLU A 32 5.52 -4.19 4.80
N ALA A 33 6.67 -3.71 5.28
CA ALA A 33 6.72 -2.58 6.21
C ALA A 33 6.10 -1.28 5.64
N PHE A 34 6.16 -1.09 4.33
CA PHE A 34 5.44 0.00 3.67
C PHE A 34 3.92 -0.23 3.68
N ARG A 35 3.46 -1.44 3.33
CA ARG A 35 2.04 -1.80 3.40
C ARG A 35 1.47 -1.62 4.80
N ASP A 36 2.18 -2.08 5.82
CA ASP A 36 1.76 -1.94 7.22
C ASP A 36 1.66 -0.49 7.67
N ARG A 37 2.56 0.38 7.18
CA ARG A 37 2.45 1.82 7.44
C ARG A 37 1.27 2.46 6.72
N MET A 38 0.96 2.00 5.51
CA MET A 38 -0.17 2.50 4.74
C MET A 38 -1.50 2.10 5.39
N THR A 39 -1.67 0.83 5.77
CA THR A 39 -2.91 0.32 6.41
C THR A 39 -3.21 0.96 7.76
N GLN A 40 -2.24 1.65 8.37
CA GLN A 40 -2.48 2.38 9.61
C GLN A 40 -3.34 3.64 9.44
N PHE A 41 -3.35 4.27 8.27
CA PHE A 41 -4.06 5.55 8.08
C PHE A 41 -5.17 5.51 7.05
N TYR A 42 -5.36 4.40 6.33
CA TYR A 42 -6.52 4.25 5.46
C TYR A 42 -7.21 2.91 5.67
N GLU A 43 -8.51 2.92 5.45
CA GLU A 43 -9.38 1.75 5.45
C GLU A 43 -10.17 1.71 4.14
N LEU A 44 -10.56 0.51 3.70
CA LEU A 44 -11.48 0.34 2.59
C LEU A 44 -12.88 0.10 3.15
N ASP A 45 -13.79 1.04 2.93
CA ASP A 45 -15.22 0.78 3.14
C ASP A 45 -15.76 0.02 1.91
N ASP A 46 -15.99 -1.26 2.12
CA ASP A 46 -16.52 -2.20 1.14
C ASP A 46 -17.96 -2.62 1.44
N THR A 47 -18.64 -1.92 2.36
CA THR A 47 -20.00 -2.25 2.81
C THR A 47 -20.98 -2.31 1.64
N ASP A 48 -20.98 -1.27 0.79
CA ASP A 48 -21.90 -1.19 -0.36
C ASP A 48 -21.44 -2.10 -1.51
N PHE A 49 -20.14 -2.38 -1.60
CA PHE A 49 -19.60 -3.35 -2.55
C PHE A 49 -20.15 -4.74 -2.25
N TRP A 50 -20.05 -5.22 -1.00
CA TRP A 50 -20.54 -6.54 -0.62
C TRP A 50 -22.06 -6.68 -0.70
N LYS A 51 -22.82 -5.61 -0.46
CA LYS A 51 -24.27 -5.62 -0.71
C LYS A 51 -24.57 -5.93 -2.19
N ARG A 52 -23.88 -5.25 -3.11
CA ARG A 52 -24.02 -5.49 -4.56
C ARG A 52 -23.56 -6.87 -4.98
N ILE A 53 -22.48 -7.41 -4.39
CA ILE A 53 -22.05 -8.78 -4.66
C ILE A 53 -23.14 -9.79 -4.26
N LYS A 54 -23.75 -9.62 -3.08
CA LYS A 54 -24.86 -10.49 -2.63
C LYS A 54 -26.08 -10.41 -3.55
N GLU A 55 -26.39 -9.23 -4.09
CA GLU A 55 -27.47 -9.04 -5.06
C GLU A 55 -27.19 -9.76 -6.39
N ILE A 56 -25.94 -9.69 -6.88
CA ILE A 56 -25.51 -10.41 -8.08
C ILE A 56 -25.65 -11.92 -7.88
N ASP A 57 -25.15 -12.46 -6.77
CA ASP A 57 -25.24 -13.89 -6.46
C ASP A 57 -26.69 -14.38 -6.31
N SER A 58 -27.59 -13.49 -5.88
CA SER A 58 -29.01 -13.81 -5.72
C SER A 58 -29.82 -13.66 -7.01
N THR A 59 -29.24 -13.12 -8.08
CA THR A 59 -29.94 -12.88 -9.35
C THR A 59 -29.79 -14.08 -10.28
N PRO A 60 -30.88 -14.83 -10.58
CA PRO A 60 -30.80 -16.00 -11.43
C PRO A 60 -30.56 -15.62 -12.91
N ASN A 61 -29.97 -16.55 -13.66
CA ASN A 61 -29.80 -16.48 -15.13
C ASN A 61 -28.93 -15.32 -15.65
N MET A 62 -28.00 -14.80 -14.85
CA MET A 62 -26.96 -13.91 -15.36
C MET A 62 -25.90 -14.70 -16.13
N SER A 63 -25.52 -14.22 -17.32
CA SER A 63 -24.34 -14.72 -18.02
C SER A 63 -23.05 -14.21 -17.38
N ASP A 64 -21.93 -14.91 -17.59
CA ASP A 64 -20.59 -14.50 -17.10
C ASP A 64 -20.25 -13.05 -17.48
N ARG A 65 -20.63 -12.62 -18.68
CA ARG A 65 -20.41 -11.24 -19.15
C ARG A 65 -21.22 -10.23 -18.33
N GLN A 66 -22.45 -10.56 -17.95
CA GLN A 66 -23.28 -9.71 -17.11
C GLN A 66 -22.74 -9.68 -15.67
N ILE A 67 -22.30 -10.82 -15.13
CA ILE A 67 -21.69 -10.92 -13.80
C ILE A 67 -20.42 -10.05 -13.73
N SER A 68 -19.50 -10.21 -14.69
CA SER A 68 -18.26 -9.44 -14.74
C SER A 68 -18.52 -7.93 -14.82
N LYS A 69 -19.49 -7.50 -15.64
CA LYS A 69 -19.90 -6.10 -15.72
C LYS A 69 -20.48 -5.60 -14.39
N ALA A 70 -21.35 -6.38 -13.75
CA ALA A 70 -21.97 -6.02 -12.48
C ALA A 70 -20.94 -5.91 -11.34
N ILE A 71 -19.97 -6.84 -11.27
CA ILE A 71 -18.85 -6.76 -10.31
C ILE A 71 -18.01 -5.51 -10.56
N SER A 72 -17.73 -5.17 -11.82
CA SER A 72 -16.99 -3.94 -12.18
C SER A 72 -17.73 -2.68 -11.70
N GLU A 73 -19.05 -2.62 -11.89
CA GLU A 73 -19.87 -1.52 -11.37
C GLU A 73 -19.95 -1.52 -9.84
N ALA A 74 -19.94 -2.69 -9.19
CA ALA A 74 -19.85 -2.80 -7.74
C ALA A 74 -18.53 -2.24 -7.21
N ARG A 75 -17.38 -2.50 -7.87
CA ARG A 75 -16.08 -1.96 -7.44
C ARG A 75 -16.05 -0.44 -7.36
N LYS A 76 -16.88 0.27 -8.15
CA LYS A 76 -17.00 1.74 -8.08
C LYS A 76 -17.60 2.25 -6.78
N THR A 77 -18.18 1.38 -5.95
CA THR A 77 -18.68 1.78 -4.62
C THR A 77 -17.65 1.63 -3.51
N LEU A 78 -16.49 1.03 -3.79
CA LEU A 78 -15.41 0.97 -2.81
C LEU A 78 -15.00 2.40 -2.47
N LYS A 79 -14.88 2.69 -1.18
CA LYS A 79 -14.40 3.99 -0.70
C LYS A 79 -13.09 3.78 0.04
N ILE A 80 -12.14 4.65 -0.23
CA ILE A 80 -10.93 4.78 0.59
C ILE A 80 -11.26 5.79 1.67
N VAL A 81 -11.29 5.34 2.91
CA VAL A 81 -11.50 6.17 4.10
C VAL A 81 -10.13 6.48 4.68
N ILE A 82 -9.84 7.74 4.94
CA ILE A 82 -8.53 8.18 5.44
C ILE A 82 -8.70 8.72 6.86
N ASP A 83 -7.93 8.17 7.79
CA ASP A 83 -7.72 8.75 9.12
C ASP A 83 -6.66 9.85 8.99
N THR A 84 -7.13 11.10 8.98
CA THR A 84 -6.29 12.29 8.75
C THR A 84 -5.21 12.46 9.81
N ASP A 85 -5.49 12.09 11.06
CA ASP A 85 -4.56 12.28 12.16
C ASP A 85 -3.43 11.26 12.08
N LYS A 86 -3.78 10.00 11.81
CA LYS A 86 -2.79 8.95 11.56
C LYS A 86 -2.00 9.20 10.30
N LEU A 87 -2.62 9.73 9.24
CA LEU A 87 -1.93 10.11 8.01
C LEU A 87 -0.85 11.17 8.29
N LYS A 88 -1.20 12.26 8.98
CA LYS A 88 -0.24 13.30 9.35
C LYS A 88 0.92 12.74 10.17
N LYS A 89 0.63 11.90 11.17
CA LYS A 89 1.65 11.25 12.00
C LYS A 89 2.57 10.34 11.17
N GLN A 90 2.03 9.60 10.21
CA GLN A 90 2.82 8.77 9.30
C GLN A 90 3.68 9.60 8.34
N ILE A 91 3.16 10.68 7.76
CA ILE A 91 3.94 11.60 6.94
C ILE A 91 5.13 12.12 7.75
N ARG A 92 4.90 12.65 8.96
CA ARG A 92 5.96 13.15 9.85
C ARG A 92 7.00 12.07 10.18
N ALA A 93 6.56 10.84 10.48
CA ALA A 93 7.43 9.72 10.80
C ALA A 93 8.30 9.29 9.60
N SER A 94 7.76 9.37 8.38
CA SER A 94 8.42 8.94 7.14
C SER A 94 9.58 9.83 6.69
N ILE A 95 9.65 11.08 7.18
CA ILE A 95 10.68 12.04 6.78
C ILE A 95 12.04 11.59 7.30
N ASN A 96 12.97 11.30 6.39
CA ASN A 96 14.36 10.99 6.73
C ASN A 96 15.19 12.27 6.76
N LYS A 97 15.66 12.71 7.95
CA LYS A 97 16.45 13.95 8.10
C LYS A 97 17.67 13.99 7.17
N LYS A 98 18.31 12.84 6.90
CA LYS A 98 19.51 12.77 6.06
C LYS A 98 19.23 13.05 4.57
N ALA A 99 17.98 12.97 4.15
CA ALA A 99 17.59 13.16 2.75
C ALA A 99 17.29 14.64 2.41
N TYR A 100 17.21 15.52 3.41
CA TYR A 100 16.84 16.92 3.24
C TYR A 100 17.92 17.84 3.84
N LYS A 101 17.96 19.09 3.37
CA LYS A 101 18.78 20.13 4.00
C LYS A 101 18.13 20.56 5.32
N ASP A 102 18.92 21.11 6.23
CA ASP A 102 18.44 21.53 7.55
C ASP A 102 17.42 22.68 7.49
N ASP A 103 17.43 23.47 6.41
CA ASP A 103 16.52 24.59 6.14
C ASP A 103 15.29 24.21 5.30
N ASP A 104 15.03 22.92 5.12
CA ASP A 104 13.90 22.41 4.34
C ASP A 104 12.64 22.25 5.21
N SER A 105 11.47 22.66 4.70
CA SER A 105 10.19 22.57 5.42
C SER A 105 9.77 21.14 5.80
N HIS A 106 10.34 20.10 5.16
CA HIS A 106 10.16 18.72 5.63
C HIS A 106 10.83 18.49 7.00
N ILE A 107 11.97 19.15 7.27
CA ILE A 107 12.62 19.10 8.58
C ILE A 107 11.79 19.83 9.62
N ASP A 108 11.21 20.98 9.27
CA ASP A 108 10.27 21.70 10.13
C ASP A 108 9.07 20.83 10.48
N LEU A 109 8.41 20.24 9.47
CA LEU A 109 7.30 19.31 9.67
C LEU A 109 7.70 18.14 10.59
N LYS A 110 8.91 17.59 10.43
CA LYS A 110 9.41 16.52 11.30
C LYS A 110 9.57 16.95 12.76
N ASN A 111 9.90 18.22 13.01
CA ASN A 111 10.11 18.76 14.33
C ASN A 111 8.82 19.31 14.98
N THR A 112 7.71 19.39 14.24
CA THR A 112 6.41 19.81 14.80
C THR A 112 5.95 18.92 15.95
N THR A 113 5.35 19.55 16.96
CA THR A 113 4.62 18.90 18.04
C THR A 113 3.30 18.31 17.53
N ASP A 114 2.68 17.42 18.31
CA ASP A 114 1.38 16.85 17.95
C ASP A 114 0.30 17.94 17.83
N ASN A 115 0.31 18.95 18.71
CA ASN A 115 -0.63 20.07 18.65
C ASN A 115 -0.47 20.91 17.37
N GLU A 116 0.78 21.16 16.95
CA GLU A 116 1.06 21.87 15.69
C GLU A 116 0.65 21.04 14.48
N LEU A 117 0.92 19.73 14.52
CA LEU A 117 0.55 18.80 13.46
C LEU A 117 -0.97 18.71 13.27
N ASP A 118 -1.73 18.73 14.36
CA ASP A 118 -3.20 18.73 14.34
C ASP A 118 -3.75 19.98 13.63
N ALA A 119 -3.08 21.13 13.77
CA ALA A 119 -3.46 22.39 13.13
C ALA A 119 -3.13 22.46 11.62
N ILE A 120 -2.26 21.58 11.10
CA ILE A 120 -1.90 21.55 9.67
C ILE A 120 -3.07 21.01 8.84
N GLU A 121 -3.42 21.67 7.74
CA GLU A 121 -4.48 21.21 6.84
C GLU A 121 -3.99 20.13 5.86
N ILE A 122 -4.84 19.14 5.56
CA ILE A 122 -4.64 18.23 4.42
C ILE A 122 -5.50 18.73 3.27
N CYS A 123 -4.86 19.16 2.18
CA CYS A 123 -5.56 19.62 0.98
C CYS A 123 -5.59 18.52 -0.09
N PHE A 124 -6.79 18.19 -0.59
CA PHE A 124 -6.94 17.30 -1.73
C PHE A 124 -7.01 18.13 -3.02
N ARG A 125 -6.10 17.87 -3.96
CA ARG A 125 -6.15 18.47 -5.29
C ARG A 125 -7.02 17.61 -6.19
N GLU A 126 -8.05 18.19 -6.80
CA GLU A 126 -8.78 17.53 -7.89
C GLU A 126 -7.88 17.44 -9.13
N LYS A 127 -8.14 16.50 -10.05
CA LYS A 127 -7.35 16.40 -11.28
C LYS A 127 -7.42 17.74 -12.03
N GLU A 128 -6.25 18.32 -12.32
CA GLU A 128 -6.16 19.39 -13.32
C GLU A 128 -6.59 18.78 -14.67
N ASP A 129 -7.59 19.39 -15.30
CA ASP A 129 -8.12 19.01 -16.61
C ASP A 129 -7.04 19.05 -17.72
#